data_AF-J9H3Z4-F1
#
_entry.id   AF-J9H3Z4-F1
#
_cell.length_a   1.000
_cell.length_b   1.000
_cell.length_c   1.000
_cell.angle_alpha   90.00
_cell.angle_beta   90.00
_cell.angle_gamma   90.00
#
_symmetry.space_group_name_H-M   'P 1'
#
loop_
_entity.id
_entity.type
_entity.pdbx_description
1 polymer ?
#
loop_
_entity_poly.entity_id
_entity_poly.type
_entity_poly.pdbx_seq_one_letter_code
_entity_poly.pdbx_strand_id
1 'polypeptide(L)' 'CRMGLRMHKDGYEAAKHRAKYRCPRADRKRGCFCEHPCSPAKYGRTVHIFPPDNPRLFNIPPRDSKA' A
#
# COMPACT_ATOMS: atom_id res chain seq x y z
N CYS A 1 6.99 4.61 -3.29
CA CYS A 1 7.45 5.22 -2.02
C CYS A 1 7.31 6.74 -2.14
N ARG A 2 7.26 7.52 -1.04
CA ARG A 2 7.33 9.00 -1.13
C ARG A 2 8.63 9.49 -1.80
N MET A 3 9.67 8.68 -1.78
CA MET A 3 10.96 8.92 -2.46
C MET A 3 10.98 8.45 -3.93
N GLY A 4 9.83 8.19 -4.57
CA GLY A 4 9.76 7.68 -5.95
C GLY A 4 10.19 6.21 -6.14
N LEU A 5 10.80 5.57 -5.13
CA LEU A 5 11.25 4.18 -5.22
C LEU A 5 10.09 3.16 -5.29
N ARG A 6 10.29 2.10 -6.09
CA ARG A 6 9.36 0.95 -6.20
C ARG A 6 9.22 0.26 -4.85
N MET A 7 7.98 -0.04 -4.45
CA MET A 7 7.70 -0.74 -3.18
C MET A 7 7.90 -2.26 -3.33
N HIS A 8 8.33 -2.92 -2.26
CA HIS A 8 8.51 -4.37 -2.24
C HIS A 8 7.18 -5.10 -2.01
N LYS A 9 6.92 -6.17 -2.77
CA LYS A 9 5.76 -7.04 -2.55
C LYS A 9 5.97 -7.84 -1.26
N ASP A 10 5.09 -7.65 -0.27
CA ASP A 10 5.17 -8.25 1.07
C ASP A 10 4.13 -9.37 1.28
N GLY A 11 3.30 -9.67 0.28
CA GLY A 11 2.35 -10.78 0.33
C GLY A 11 1.11 -10.55 -0.52
N TYR A 12 0.22 -11.53 -0.51
CA TYR A 12 -1.09 -11.45 -1.14
C TYR A 12 -2.15 -12.01 -0.18
N GLU A 13 -3.18 -11.22 0.11
CA GLU A 13 -4.33 -11.60 0.92
C GLU A 13 -5.40 -12.16 -0.04
N ALA A 14 -5.45 -13.49 -0.17
CA ALA A 14 -6.35 -14.17 -1.09
C ALA A 14 -7.83 -13.89 -0.79
N ALA A 15 -8.23 -13.91 0.48
CA ALA A 15 -9.61 -13.68 0.89
C ALA A 15 -10.18 -12.31 0.49
N LYS A 16 -9.32 -11.30 0.31
CA LYS A 16 -9.73 -9.94 -0.08
C LYS A 16 -9.25 -9.55 -1.47
N HIS A 17 -8.57 -10.44 -2.17
CA HIS A 17 -7.87 -10.19 -3.41
C HIS A 17 -7.03 -8.91 -3.35
N ARG A 18 -6.10 -8.82 -2.38
CA ARG A 18 -5.23 -7.64 -2.21
C ARG A 18 -3.76 -8.03 -2.17
N ALA A 19 -2.93 -7.37 -2.96
CA ALA A 19 -1.50 -7.44 -2.85
C ALA A 19 -1.00 -6.43 -1.80
N LYS A 20 -0.20 -6.89 -0.86
CA LYS A 20 0.43 -6.06 0.17
C LYS A 20 1.81 -5.64 -0.30
N TYR A 21 2.11 -4.35 -0.20
CA TYR A 21 3.41 -3.77 -0.53
C TYR A 21 3.98 -3.00 0.64
N ARG A 22 5.29 -3.09 0.85
CA ARG A 22 6.03 -2.41 1.92
C ARG A 22 7.05 -1.44 1.35
N CYS A 23 7.43 -0.47 2.18
CA CYS A 23 8.56 0.43 1.95
C CYS A 23 9.81 -0.34 1.45
N PRO A 24 10.51 0.18 0.41
CA PRO A 24 11.69 -0.48 -0.13
C PRO A 24 12.85 -0.58 0.86
N ARG A 25 13.06 0.46 1.68
CA ARG A 25 14.13 0.48 2.69
C ARG A 25 13.71 -0.16 4.01
N ALA A 26 12.71 -1.04 4.00
CA ALA A 26 12.26 -1.73 5.20
C ALA A 26 12.74 -3.18 5.22
N ASP A 27 13.51 -3.51 6.24
CA ASP A 27 13.97 -4.85 6.53
C ASP A 27 13.11 -5.49 7.64
N ARG A 28 12.97 -6.83 7.60
CA ARG A 28 12.16 -7.55 8.60
C ARG A 28 12.87 -7.68 9.95
N LYS A 29 14.20 -7.70 10.00
CA LYS A 29 14.98 -7.80 11.23
C LYS A 29 15.18 -6.45 11.87
N ARG A 30 15.49 -5.43 11.07
CA ARG A 30 15.94 -4.13 11.57
C ARG A 30 14.94 -2.97 11.39
N GLY A 31 13.82 -3.17 10.69
CA GLY A 31 12.80 -2.14 10.50
C GLY A 31 13.05 -1.25 9.28
N CYS A 32 12.45 -0.06 9.27
CA CYS A 32 12.54 0.90 8.17
C CYS A 32 13.70 1.88 8.33
N PHE A 33 14.59 1.91 7.35
CA PHE A 33 15.78 2.77 7.28
C PHE A 33 15.63 3.92 6.28
N CYS A 34 14.44 4.49 6.18
CA CYS A 34 14.30 5.72 5.41
C CYS A 34 14.94 6.85 6.23
N GLU A 35 15.84 7.63 5.60
CA GLU A 35 16.44 8.83 6.20
C GLU A 35 15.37 9.77 6.76
N HIS A 36 14.29 9.95 6.00
CA HIS A 36 13.07 10.55 6.49
C HIS A 36 12.00 9.46 6.67
N PRO A 37 11.49 9.24 7.90
CA PRO A 37 10.54 8.18 8.16
C PRO A 37 9.29 8.35 7.29
N CYS A 38 9.10 7.42 6.33
CA CYS A 38 8.00 7.51 5.38
C CYS A 38 6.62 7.25 6.01
N SER A 39 6.58 6.73 7.24
CA SER A 39 5.41 6.53 8.09
C SER A 39 5.84 6.34 9.55
N PRO A 40 4.94 6.51 10.54
CA PRO A 40 5.23 6.21 11.94
C PRO A 40 5.39 4.71 12.26
N ALA A 41 5.07 3.82 11.33
CA ALA A 41 5.18 2.38 11.55
C ALA A 41 6.65 1.88 11.55
N LYS A 42 6.97 0.91 12.41
CA LYS A 42 8.30 0.27 12.56
C LYS A 42 8.91 -0.22 11.24
N TYR A 43 8.08 -0.75 10.33
CA TYR A 43 8.50 -1.30 9.04
C TYR A 43 8.19 -0.35 7.87
N GLY A 44 7.97 0.94 8.17
CA GLY A 44 7.69 1.95 7.17
C GLY A 44 6.30 1.79 6.55
N ARG A 45 6.06 2.56 5.48
CA ARG A 45 4.76 2.61 4.82
C ARG A 45 4.42 1.24 4.22
N THR A 46 3.21 0.77 4.50
CA THR A 46 2.61 -0.41 3.87
C THR A 46 1.36 0.04 3.11
N VAL A 47 1.15 -0.49 1.91
CA VAL A 47 -0.05 -0.23 1.09
C VAL A 47 -0.65 -1.55 0.63
N HIS A 48 -1.98 -1.59 0.54
CA HIS A 48 -2.71 -2.72 -0.03
C HIS A 48 -3.27 -2.27 -1.37
N ILE A 49 -2.85 -2.92 -2.44
CA ILE A 49 -3.32 -2.64 -3.79
C ILE A 49 -4.21 -3.81 -4.18
N PHE A 50 -5.41 -3.51 -4.66
CA PHE A 50 -6.21 -4.53 -5.29
C PHE A 50 -5.71 -4.73 -6.72
N PRO A 51 -5.62 -5.98 -7.23
CA PRO A 51 -5.46 -6.22 -8.64
C PRO A 51 -6.50 -5.41 -9.44
N PRO A 52 -6.20 -5.05 -10.70
CA PRO A 52 -7.06 -4.22 -11.55
C PRO A 52 -8.49 -4.77 -11.72
N ASP A 53 -8.74 -6.05 -11.43
CA ASP A 53 -10.08 -6.67 -11.40
C ASP A 53 -10.87 -6.38 -10.11
N ASN A 54 -10.76 -5.17 -9.54
CA ASN A 54 -11.59 -4.79 -8.41
C ASN A 54 -12.76 -3.91 -8.87
N PRO A 55 -13.98 -4.46 -9.05
CA PRO A 55 -15.16 -3.69 -9.37
C PRO A 55 -15.45 -2.55 -8.37
N ARG A 56 -14.85 -2.57 -7.17
CA ARG A 56 -14.93 -1.47 -6.19
C ARG A 56 -14.14 -0.22 -6.57
N LEU A 57 -13.33 -0.24 -7.63
CA LEU A 57 -12.72 0.98 -8.20
C LEU A 57 -13.71 1.76 -9.09
N PHE A 58 -14.79 1.12 -9.55
CA PHE A 58 -15.86 1.72 -10.35
C PHE A 58 -17.12 2.02 -9.54
N ASN A 59 -17.01 2.36 -8.26
CA ASN A 59 -18.12 3.05 -7.64
C ASN A 59 -18.08 4.49 -8.17
N ILE A 60 -18.65 4.70 -9.37
CA ILE A 60 -19.12 6.02 -9.77
C ILE A 60 -20.14 6.36 -8.67
N PRO A 61 -19.88 7.33 -7.78
CA PRO A 61 -20.93 7.73 -6.86
C PRO A 61 -22.16 8.10 -7.71
N PRO A 62 -23.37 7.64 -7.35
CA PRO A 62 -24.57 8.05 -8.05
C PRO A 62 -24.54 9.58 -8.16
N ARG A 63 -24.79 10.08 -9.37
CA ARG A 63 -24.40 11.38 -9.92
C ARG A 63 -24.83 12.64 -9.15
N ASP A 64 -25.35 12.53 -7.93
CA ASP A 64 -25.87 13.65 -7.13
C ASP A 64 -25.57 13.56 -5.62
N SER A 65 -24.64 12.71 -5.18
CA SER A 65 -24.26 12.66 -3.76
C SER A 65 -23.19 13.71 -3.45
N LYS A 66 -23.53 14.79 -2.73
CA LYS A 66 -22.54 15.74 -2.19
C LYS A 66 -21.81 15.10 -0.99
N ALA A 67 -20.48 15.25 -0.96
CA ALA A 67 -19.62 14.86 0.16
C ALA A 67 -19.77 15.81 1.36
#